data_AF-J2H579-F1
#
_entry.id   AF-J2H579-F1
#
_cell.length_a   1.000
_cell.length_b   1.000
_cell.length_c   1.000
_cell.angle_alpha   90.00
_cell.angle_beta   90.00
_cell.angle_gamma   90.00
#
_symmetry.space_group_name_H-M   'P 1'
#
loop_
_entity.id
_entity.type
_entity.pdbx_description
1 polymer ?
#
loop_
_entity_poly.entity_id
_entity_poly.type
_entity_poly.pdbx_seq_one_letter_code
_entity_poly.pdbx_strand_id
1 'polypeptide(L)' 'MAADPALSAFLALPDDAVAAYADARAEGLGLPLPQACRPGVIDNLTLLRRQAETFVAALPTSAGDEIEAFAP' A
#
# COMPACT_ATOMS: atom_id res chain seq x y z
N MET A 1 -15.31 -4.97 -4.97
CA MET A 1 -14.21 -5.92 -4.68
C MET A 1 -13.75 -5.71 -3.23
N ALA A 2 -13.73 -6.75 -2.39
CA ALA A 2 -13.12 -6.62 -1.06
C ALA A 2 -11.61 -6.36 -1.24
N ALA A 3 -11.03 -5.44 -0.47
CA ALA A 3 -9.59 -5.23 -0.50
C ALA A 3 -8.90 -6.57 -0.20
N ASP A 4 -7.89 -6.92 -1.01
CA ASP A 4 -7.02 -8.06 -0.72
C ASP A 4 -6.51 -7.97 0.73
N PRO A 5 -6.32 -9.10 1.44
CA PRO A 5 -5.87 -9.10 2.83
C PRO A 5 -4.58 -8.31 3.08
N ALA A 6 -3.63 -8.32 2.14
CA ALA A 6 -2.39 -7.56 2.29
C ALA A 6 -2.62 -6.05 2.17
N LEU A 7 -3.49 -5.61 1.25
CA LEU A 7 -3.92 -4.21 1.17
C LEU A 7 -4.66 -3.78 2.45
N SER A 8 -5.59 -4.60 2.94
CA SER A 8 -6.34 -4.31 4.17
C SER A 8 -5.40 -4.16 5.38
N ALA A 9 -4.41 -5.04 5.51
CA ALA A 9 -3.41 -4.98 6.56
C ALA A 9 -2.51 -3.72 6.44
N PHE A 10 -2.13 -3.34 5.22
CA PHE A 10 -1.35 -2.12 4.98
C PHE A 10 -2.11 -0.84 5.32
N LEU A 11 -3.40 -0.75 4.95
CA LEU A 11 -4.24 0.40 5.25
C LEU A 11 -4.47 0.58 6.76
N ALA A 12 -4.56 -0.52 7.51
CA ALA A 12 -4.76 -0.53 8.96
C ALA A 12 -3.52 -0.14 9.77
N LEU A 13 -2.35 0.08 9.14
CA LEU A 13 -1.14 0.49 9.85
C LEU A 13 -1.27 1.91 10.40
N PRO A 14 -0.87 2.16 11.66
CA PRO A 14 -0.66 3.51 12.14
C PRO A 14 0.57 4.15 11.46
N ASP A 15 0.62 5.48 11.40
CA ASP A 15 1.68 6.22 10.71
C ASP A 15 3.09 5.89 11.23
N ASP A 16 3.23 5.65 12.53
CA ASP A 16 4.50 5.29 13.16
C ASP A 16 4.97 3.85 12.85
N ALA A 17 4.06 2.98 12.39
CA ALA A 17 4.38 1.61 12.00
C ALA A 17 4.85 1.48 10.53
N VAL A 18 4.69 2.53 9.70
CA VAL A 18 5.04 2.48 8.27
C VAL A 18 6.54 2.18 8.06
N ALA A 19 7.40 2.70 8.94
CA ALA A 19 8.83 2.44 8.87
C ALA A 19 9.18 0.96 9.05
N ALA A 20 8.58 0.31 10.06
CA ALA A 20 8.80 -1.11 10.32
C ALA A 20 8.21 -1.98 9.19
N TYR A 21 7.05 -1.58 8.65
CA TYR A 21 6.47 -2.23 7.47
C TYR A 21 7.40 -2.15 6.26
N ALA A 22 7.99 -0.98 5.98
CA ALA A 22 8.89 -0.79 4.86
C ALA A 22 10.11 -1.72 4.94
N ASP A 23 10.74 -1.81 6.13
CA ASP A 23 11.90 -2.68 6.35
C ASP A 23 11.53 -4.17 6.19
N ALA A 24 10.43 -4.62 6.81
CA ALA A 24 9.98 -6.01 6.71
C ALA A 24 9.57 -6.39 5.28
N ARG A 25 8.95 -5.46 4.54
CA ARG A 25 8.54 -5.70 3.16
C ARG A 25 9.75 -5.76 2.22
N ALA A 26 10.73 -4.89 2.42
CA ALA A 26 11.99 -4.91 1.69
C ALA A 26 12.76 -6.21 1.90
N GLU A 27 12.84 -6.69 3.16
CA GLU A 27 13.43 -7.99 3.49
C GLU A 27 12.68 -9.14 2.81
N GLY A 28 11.35 -9.18 2.92
CA GLY A 28 10.53 -10.22 2.28
C GLY A 28 10.60 -10.25 0.75
N LEU A 29 11.01 -9.14 0.13
CA LEU A 29 11.24 -9.05 -1.32
C LEU A 29 12.71 -9.32 -1.72
N GLY A 30 13.62 -9.48 -0.76
CA GLY A 30 15.05 -9.58 -1.02
C GLY A 30 15.66 -8.29 -1.60
N LEU A 31 15.03 -7.14 -1.34
CA LEU A 31 15.41 -5.82 -1.85
C LEU A 31 15.89 -4.94 -0.70
N PRO A 32 17.16 -5.06 -0.28
CA PRO A 32 17.67 -4.30 0.86
C PRO A 32 17.51 -2.79 0.61
N LEU A 33 16.86 -2.09 1.56
CA LEU A 33 16.67 -0.64 1.51
C LEU A 33 18.00 0.07 1.81
N PRO A 34 18.61 0.78 0.83
CA PRO A 34 19.80 1.58 1.11
C PRO A 34 19.46 2.66 2.13
N GLN A 35 20.34 2.88 3.11
CA GLN A 35 20.11 3.85 4.20
C GLN A 35 19.78 5.26 3.68
N ALA A 36 20.41 5.67 2.57
CA ALA A 36 20.15 6.95 1.92
C ALA A 36 18.71 7.06 1.35
N CYS A 37 18.11 5.94 0.93
CA CYS A 37 16.78 5.92 0.33
C CYS A 37 15.67 5.71 1.37
N ARG A 38 16.01 5.14 2.53
CA ARG A 38 15.03 4.71 3.54
C ARG A 38 14.05 5.82 3.95
N PRO A 39 14.46 7.07 4.24
CA PRO A 39 13.52 8.13 4.59
C PRO A 39 12.50 8.40 3.49
N GLY A 40 12.95 8.54 2.24
CA GLY A 40 12.06 8.81 1.11
C GLY A 40 11.10 7.66 0.80
N VAL A 41 11.53 6.41 1.02
CA VAL A 41 10.63 5.25 0.88
C VAL A 41 9.52 5.26 1.94
N ILE A 42 9.86 5.60 3.19
CA ILE A 42 8.87 5.71 4.27
C ILE A 42 7.85 6.82 3.99
N ASP A 43 8.32 7.98 3.51
CA ASP A 43 7.46 9.10 3.14
C ASP A 43 6.50 8.72 2.01
N ASN A 44 7.02 8.07 0.97
CA ASN A 44 6.22 7.61 -0.17
C ASN A 44 5.17 6.56 0.24
N LEU A 45 5.54 5.61 1.10
CA LEU A 45 4.60 4.60 1.60
C LEU A 45 3.53 5.23 2.50
N THR A 46 3.87 6.21 3.32
CA THR A 46 2.91 6.96 4.13
C THR A 46 1.90 7.69 3.25
N LEU A 47 2.38 8.39 2.22
CA LEU A 47 1.53 9.07 1.25
C LEU A 47 0.60 8.09 0.53
N LEU A 48 1.17 6.99 0.01
CA LEU A 48 0.42 5.96 -0.70
C LEU A 48 -0.67 5.35 0.18
N ARG A 49 -0.37 5.06 1.46
CA ARG A 49 -1.35 4.52 2.43
C ARG A 49 -2.56 5.44 2.57
N ARG A 50 -2.31 6.74 2.82
CA ARG A 50 -3.36 7.75 3.00
C ARG A 50 -4.20 7.98 1.73
N GLN A 51 -3.55 7.98 0.57
CA GLN A 51 -4.25 8.09 -0.72
C GLN A 51 -5.13 6.87 -0.95
N ALA A 52 -4.59 5.66 -0.75
CA ALA A 52 -5.34 4.42 -0.90
C ALA A 52 -6.52 4.33 0.08
N GLU A 53 -6.34 4.76 1.34
CA GLU A 53 -7.43 4.88 2.31
C GLU A 53 -8.55 5.80 1.81
N THR A 54 -8.19 6.96 1.23
CA THR A 54 -9.15 7.91 0.64
C THR A 54 -9.92 7.28 -0.51
N PHE A 55 -9.23 6.58 -1.42
CA PHE A 55 -9.90 5.91 -2.53
C PHE A 55 -10.80 4.77 -2.08
N VAL A 56 -10.34 3.92 -1.14
CA VAL A 56 -11.15 2.82 -0.61
C VAL A 56 -12.39 3.34 0.11
N ALA A 57 -12.29 4.43 0.87
CA ALA A 57 -13.43 5.07 1.51
C ALA A 57 -14.44 5.66 0.50
N ALA A 58 -13.97 6.08 -0.68
CA ALA A 58 -14.80 6.65 -1.74
C ALA A 58 -15.38 5.61 -2.71
N LEU A 59 -14.92 4.35 -2.67
CA LEU A 59 -15.46 3.29 -3.52
C LEU A 59 -16.92 2.99 -3.15
N PRO A 60 -17.88 3.10 -4.09
CA PRO A 60 -19.24 2.70 -3.80
C PRO A 60 -19.31 1.19 -3.54
N THR A 61 -20.16 0.76 -2.61
CA THR A 61 -20.32 -0.66 -2.24
C THR A 61 -20.69 -1.55 -3.44
N SER A 62 -21.24 -0.93 -4.49
CA SER A 62 -21.65 -1.53 -5.76
C SER A 62 -20.67 -1.28 -6.93
N ALA A 63 -19.45 -0.77 -6.70
CA ALA A 63 -18.41 -0.71 -7.75
C ALA A 63 -17.93 -2.13 -8.09
N GLY A 64 -18.72 -2.80 -8.92
CA GLY A 64 -18.35 -3.97 -9.69
C GLY A 64 -17.86 -3.61 -11.09
N ASP A 65 -17.77 -2.33 -11.45
CA ASP A 65 -17.60 -1.94 -12.84
C ASP A 65 -16.12 -1.87 -13.25
N GLU A 66 -15.78 -2.92 -14.03
CA GLU A 66 -14.81 -3.00 -15.12
C GLU A 66 -13.39 -2.49 -14.85
N ILE A 67 -12.59 -3.34 -14.21
CA ILE A 67 -11.17 -3.42 -14.59
C ILE A 67 -11.16 -3.90 -16.04
N GLU A 68 -10.72 -3.04 -16.96
CA GLU A 68 -10.56 -3.40 -18.36
C GLU A 68 -9.67 -4.64 -18.45
N ALA A 69 -10.24 -5.73 -18.95
CA ALA A 69 -9.50 -6.98 -19.07
C ALA A 69 -8.37 -6.78 -20.08
N PHE A 70 -7.16 -7.19 -19.71
CA PHE A 70 -6.04 -7.19 -20.64
C PHE A 70 -6.38 -8.06 -21.86
N ALA A 71 -6.37 -7.46 -23.05
CA ALA A 71 -6.45 -8.17 -24.32
C ALA A 71 -5.02 -8.43 -24.86
N PRO A 72 -4.66 -9.67 -25.20
CA PRO A 72 -3.33 -10.04 -25.65
C PRO A 72 -2.95 -9.47 -27.02
#